data_AF-A0A3N0AN52-F1
#
_entry.id   AF-A0A3N0AN52-F1
#
_cell.length_a   1.000
_cell.length_b   1.000
_cell.length_c   1.000
_cell.angle_alpha   90.00
_cell.angle_beta   90.00
_cell.angle_gamma   90.00
#
_symmetry.space_group_name_H-M   'P 1'
#
loop_
_entity.id
_entity.type
_entity.pdbx_description
1 polymer ?
#
loop_
_entity_poly.entity_id
_entity_poly.type
_entity_poly.pdbx_seq_one_letter_code
_entity_poly.pdbx_strand_id
1 'polypeptide(L)' 'MSNRKFVKVEQAGKCPTEWLIDLGTVVRMHPDSNFVVFDDGAGMNLTRESADALARELEALK' A
#
# COMPACT_ATOMS: atom_id res chain seq x y z
N MET A 1 -18.81 -1.26 -13.40
CA MET A 1 -17.54 -2.02 -13.47
C MET A 1 -16.64 -1.44 -12.40
N SER A 2 -16.17 -2.24 -11.44
CA SER A 2 -15.22 -1.73 -10.44
C SER A 2 -13.88 -1.54 -11.13
N ASN A 3 -13.46 -0.29 -11.32
CA ASN A 3 -12.10 0.04 -11.80
C ASN A 3 -11.13 -0.27 -10.66
N ARG A 4 -10.80 -1.56 -10.48
CA ARG A 4 -9.73 -1.97 -9.56
C ARG A 4 -8.42 -1.42 -10.08
N LYS A 5 -7.76 -0.61 -9.26
CA LYS A 5 -6.45 -0.04 -9.54
C LYS A 5 -5.44 -0.74 -8.67
N PHE A 6 -4.38 -1.24 -9.30
CA PHE A 6 -3.31 -1.95 -8.62
C PHE A 6 -2.04 -1.11 -8.60
N VAL A 7 -1.33 -1.11 -7.48
CA VAL A 7 -0.06 -0.42 -7.31
C VAL A 7 1.01 -1.43 -6.93
N LYS A 8 2.14 -1.37 -7.65
CA LYS A 8 3.32 -2.17 -7.32
C LYS A 8 4.05 -1.51 -6.15
N VAL A 9 4.33 -2.29 -5.13
CA VAL A 9 5.02 -1.85 -3.91
C VAL A 9 6.09 -2.86 -3.52
N GLU A 10 7.00 -2.43 -2.67
CA GLU A 10 8.02 -3.28 -2.06
C GLU A 10 7.82 -3.34 -0.55
N GLN A 11 7.74 -4.56 -0.03
CA GLN A 11 7.69 -4.82 1.41
C GLN A 11 9.07 -4.56 2.04
N ALA A 12 9.11 -3.78 3.11
CA ALA A 12 10.32 -3.58 3.88
C ALA A 12 10.71 -4.86 4.64
N GLY A 13 11.99 -5.22 4.56
CA GLY A 13 12.54 -6.40 5.23
C GLY A 13 13.98 -6.67 4.83
N LYS A 14 14.57 -7.75 5.35
CA LYS A 14 15.93 -8.19 4.99
C LYS A 14 16.04 -8.65 3.53
N CYS A 15 14.94 -9.10 2.95
CA CYS A 15 14.80 -9.46 1.55
C CYS A 15 13.58 -8.72 1.01
N PRO A 16 13.77 -7.55 0.37
CA PRO A 16 12.66 -6.79 -0.17
C PRO A 16 11.89 -7.66 -1.18
N THR A 17 10.57 -7.70 -1.02
CA THR A 17 9.68 -8.51 -1.86
C THR A 17 8.67 -7.59 -2.51
N GLU A 18 8.50 -7.73 -3.82
CA GLU A 18 7.56 -6.94 -4.59
C GLU A 18 6.14 -7.53 -4.49
N TRP A 19 5.16 -6.65 -4.29
CA TRP A 19 3.74 -6.98 -4.20
C TRP A 19 2.93 -6.10 -5.14
N LEU A 20 1.77 -6.61 -5.57
CA LEU A 20 0.72 -5.82 -6.20
C LEU A 20 -0.41 -5.64 -5.19
N ILE A 21 -0.66 -4.41 -4.77
CA ILE A 21 -1.76 -4.05 -3.88
C ILE A 21 -2.94 -3.57 -4.70
N ASP A 22 -4.13 -4.13 -4.46
CA ASP A 22 -5.39 -3.54 -4.91
C ASP A 22 -5.73 -2.33 -4.02
N LEU A 23 -5.86 -1.14 -4.60
CA LEU A 23 -6.19 0.06 -3.82
C LEU A 23 -7.56 -0.03 -3.16
N GLY A 24 -8.47 -0.86 -3.68
CA GLY A 24 -9.78 -1.10 -3.08
C GLY A 24 -9.73 -1.84 -1.74
N THR A 25 -8.64 -2.54 -1.42
CA THR A 25 -8.48 -3.27 -0.14
C THR A 25 -7.75 -2.44 0.91
N VAL A 26 -7.13 -1.31 0.54
CA VAL A 26 -6.40 -0.46 1.50
C VAL A 26 -7.38 0.34 2.34
N VAL A 27 -7.41 0.07 3.64
CA VAL A 27 -8.28 0.77 4.60
C VAL A 27 -7.57 1.98 5.19
N ARG A 28 -6.27 1.84 5.47
CA ARG A 28 -5.48 2.89 6.12
C ARG A 28 -4.00 2.74 5.82
N MET A 29 -3.34 3.87 5.65
CA MET A 29 -1.90 4.00 5.87
C MET A 29 -1.65 4.68 7.20
N HIS A 30 -0.69 4.19 7.98
CA HIS A 30 -0.29 4.84 9.22
C HIS A 30 0.44 6.16 8.88
N PRO A 31 0.08 7.31 9.48
CA PRO A 31 0.62 8.61 9.08
C PRO A 31 2.12 8.75 9.33
N ASP A 32 2.62 8.17 10.42
CA ASP A 32 4.03 8.30 10.82
C ASP A 32 4.90 7.08 10.47
N SER A 33 4.35 6.08 9.77
CA SER A 33 5.10 4.87 9.43
C SER A 33 4.78 4.36 8.03
N ASN A 34 5.67 3.58 7.44
CA ASN A 34 5.45 2.96 6.13
C ASN A 34 4.49 1.75 6.21
N PHE A 35 3.61 1.71 7.21
CA PHE A 35 2.72 0.57 7.48
C PHE A 35 1.36 0.76 6.81
N VAL A 36 0.94 -0.25 6.05
CA VAL A 36 -0.36 -0.30 5.38
C VAL A 36 -1.25 -1.38 6.03
N VAL A 37 -2.54 -1.09 6.15
CA VAL A 37 -3.57 -2.00 6.67
C VAL A 37 -4.63 -2.26 5.60
N PHE A 38 -4.97 -3.53 5.42
CA PHE A 38 -5.96 -4.00 4.46
C PHE A 38 -7.30 -4.36 5.13
N ASP A 39 -8.33 -4.56 4.32
CA ASP A 39 -9.72 -4.85 4.75
C ASP A 39 -9.89 -6.23 5.40
N ASP A 40 -9.02 -7.19 5.06
CA ASP A 40 -8.93 -8.51 5.70
C ASP A 40 -8.23 -8.49 7.07
N GLY A 41 -7.75 -7.32 7.52
CA GLY A 41 -7.04 -7.12 8.77
C GLY A 41 -5.54 -7.43 8.70
N ALA A 42 -5.01 -7.84 7.55
CA ALA A 42 -3.57 -7.95 7.34
C ALA A 42 -2.91 -6.57 7.28
N GLY A 43 -1.58 -6.56 7.46
CA GLY A 43 -0.79 -5.36 7.27
C GLY A 43 0.68 -5.69 7.05
N MET A 44 1.38 -4.77 6.42
CA MET A 44 2.81 -4.91 6.15
C MET A 44 3.52 -3.56 6.21
N ASN A 45 4.81 -3.60 6.53
CA ASN A 45 5.68 -2.45 6.34
C ASN A 45 6.17 -2.41 4.90
N LEU A 46 6.05 -1.26 4.25
CA LEU A 46 6.60 -0.98 2.93
C LEU A 46 7.94 -0.26 3.04
N THR A 47 8.70 -0.26 1.95
CA THR A 47 9.79 0.71 1.82
C THR A 47 9.25 2.13 1.79
N ARG A 48 10.09 3.11 2.14
CA ARG A 48 9.71 4.54 2.16
C ARG A 48 9.15 4.97 0.80
N GLU A 49 9.85 4.60 -0.27
CA GLU A 49 9.50 4.92 -1.65
C GLU A 49 8.13 4.33 -2.03
N SER A 50 7.89 3.07 -1.66
CA SER A 50 6.63 2.39 -1.94
C SER A 50 5.47 2.95 -1.12
N ALA A 51 5.70 3.33 0.14
CA ALA A 51 4.70 3.99 0.97
C ALA A 51 4.32 5.36 0.39
N ASP A 52 5.30 6.17 0.01
CA ASP A 52 5.06 7.49 -0.59
C ASP A 52 4.32 7.38 -1.93
N ALA A 53 4.67 6.39 -2.76
CA ALA A 53 3.97 6.11 -4.02
C ALA A 53 2.52 5.69 -3.76
N LEU A 54 2.30 4.73 -2.85
CA LEU A 54 0.97 4.26 -2.48
C LEU A 54 0.07 5.39 -1.94
N ALA A 55 0.62 6.25 -1.07
CA ALA A 55 -0.11 7.37 -0.49
C ALA A 55 -0.62 8.35 -1.57
N ARG A 56 0.23 8.72 -2.54
CA ARG A 56 -0.15 9.60 -3.67
C ARG A 56 -1.27 8.99 -4.51
N GLU A 57 -1.19 7.69 -4.76
CA GLU A 57 -2.21 6.98 -5.54
C GLU A 57 -3.56 6.92 -4.81
N LEU A 58 -3.55 6.74 -3.49
CA LEU A 58 -4.76 6.78 -2.65
C LEU A 58 -5.36 8.18 -2.54
N GLU A 59 -4.53 9.22 -2.48
CA GLU A 59 -4.97 10.62 -2.51
C GLU A 59 -5.62 10.97 -3.85
N ALA A 60 -5.09 10.48 -4.96
CA ALA A 60 -5.64 10.70 -6.31
C ALA A 60 -6.98 9.98 -6.56
N LEU A 61 -7.40 9.06 -5.69
CA LEU A 61 -8.70 8.39 -5.76
C LEU A 61 -9.83 9.13 -5.03
N LYS A 62 -9.51 10.16 -4.23
CA LYS A 62 -10.49 11.00 -3.52
C LYS A 62 -10.98 12.14 -4.40
#